data_AF-A0A896T7U9-F1
#
_entry.id   AF-A0A896T7U9-F1
#
_cell.length_a   1.000
_cell.length_b   1.000
_cell.length_c   1.000
_cell.angle_alpha   90.00
_cell.angle_beta   90.00
_cell.angle_gamma   90.00
#
_symmetry.space_group_name_H-M   'P 1'
#
loop_
_entity.id
_entity.type
_entity.pdbx_description
1 polymer ?
#
loop_
_entity_poly.entity_id
_entity_poly.type
_entity_poly.pdbx_seq_one_letter_code
_entity_poly.pdbx_strand_id
1 'polypeptide(L)'
;MKMTDLQKLDQNIIKYLAEHRGIDRAVKGKILAQALDIDLRTLQSRISSLQKKHCAIGTIDGLGYFIPTDEAERTAGITKKEEMGFSIHDAVSGYRRADLEWLDKMID
;
A
#
# COMPACT_ATOMS: atom_id res chain seq x y z
N MET A 1 1.67 3.44 -21.12
CA MET A 1 1.12 2.08 -20.94
C MET A 1 -0.37 2.11 -21.24
N LYS A 2 -0.90 1.13 -21.96
CA LYS A 2 -2.34 0.98 -22.21
C LYS A 2 -2.95 -0.06 -21.26
N MET A 3 -4.24 0.04 -21.00
CA MET A 3 -4.98 -0.93 -20.17
C MET A 3 -4.86 -2.36 -20.72
N THR A 4 -4.82 -2.51 -22.04
CA THR A 4 -4.67 -3.78 -22.75
C THR A 4 -3.34 -4.49 -22.49
N ASP A 5 -2.31 -3.75 -22.05
CA ASP A 5 -0.97 -4.28 -21.78
C ASP A 5 -0.88 -4.94 -20.40
N LEU A 6 -1.94 -4.80 -19.59
CA LEU A 6 -2.03 -5.34 -18.24
C LEU A 6 -2.77 -6.68 -18.24
N GLN A 7 -2.40 -7.56 -17.31
CA GLN A 7 -3.16 -8.79 -17.09
C GLN A 7 -4.57 -8.47 -16.56
N LYS A 8 -5.54 -9.37 -16.79
CA LYS A 8 -6.96 -9.15 -16.44
C LYS A 8 -7.16 -8.67 -15.00
N LEU A 9 -6.47 -9.27 -14.04
CA LEU A 9 -6.59 -8.89 -12.63
C LEU A 9 -6.13 -7.45 -12.37
N ASP A 10 -5.04 -7.01 -13.00
CA ASP A 10 -4.54 -5.64 -12.88
C ASP A 10 -5.54 -4.64 -13.47
N GLN A 11 -6.16 -4.99 -14.61
CA GLN A 11 -7.21 -4.17 -15.21
C GLN A 11 -8.42 -4.05 -14.29
N ASN A 12 -8.83 -5.15 -13.65
CA ASN A 12 -9.97 -5.16 -12.72
C ASN A 12 -9.70 -4.31 -11.48
N ILE A 13 -8.48 -4.38 -10.92
CA ILE A 13 -8.05 -3.51 -9.82
C ILE A 13 -8.18 -2.04 -10.21
N ILE A 14 -7.63 -1.66 -11.37
CA ILE A 14 -7.67 -0.26 -11.83
C ILE A 14 -9.11 0.19 -12.06
N LYS A 15 -9.96 -0.62 -12.69
CA LYS A 15 -11.37 -0.29 -12.92
C LYS A 15 -12.11 -0.06 -11.61
N TYR A 16 -11.96 -0.97 -10.66
CA TYR A 16 -12.60 -0.85 -9.35
C TYR A 16 -12.18 0.44 -8.62
N LEU A 17 -10.87 0.72 -8.57
CA LEU A 17 -10.36 1.94 -7.95
C LEU A 17 -10.76 3.20 -8.74
N ALA A 18 -10.92 3.10 -10.05
CA ALA A 18 -11.34 4.21 -10.90
C ALA A 18 -12.82 4.59 -10.70
N GLU A 19 -13.63 3.72 -10.11
CA GLU A 19 -14.99 4.04 -9.65
C GLU A 19 -14.99 4.73 -8.27
N HIS A 20 -13.89 4.58 -7.51
CA HIS A 20 -13.71 5.08 -6.14
C HIS A 20 -12.49 6.01 -6.04
N ARG A 21 -12.36 6.97 -6.98
CA ARG A 21 -11.22 7.90 -7.02
C ARG A 21 -11.27 8.92 -5.89
N GLY A 22 -10.11 9.43 -5.51
CA GLY A 22 -9.94 10.40 -4.44
C GLY A 22 -9.53 9.76 -3.13
N ILE A 23 -8.76 10.49 -2.33
CA ILE A 23 -8.20 9.99 -1.06
C ILE A 23 -9.29 9.65 -0.05
N ASP A 24 -10.37 10.45 -0.02
CA ASP A 24 -11.52 10.24 0.86
C ASP A 24 -12.35 8.99 0.50
N ARG A 25 -12.18 8.48 -0.72
CA ARG A 25 -12.85 7.28 -1.22
C ARG A 25 -11.93 6.06 -1.22
N ALA A 26 -10.80 6.12 -0.51
CA ALA A 26 -9.88 5.01 -0.43
C ALA A 26 -10.56 3.71 0.00
N VAL A 27 -10.38 2.68 -0.82
CA VAL A 27 -10.99 1.37 -0.62
C VAL A 27 -10.09 0.54 0.29
N LYS A 28 -10.66 -0.01 1.37
CA LYS A 28 -9.94 -0.95 2.24
C LYS A 28 -9.52 -2.18 1.44
N GLY A 29 -8.26 -2.58 1.57
CA GLY A 29 -7.64 -3.67 0.82
C GLY A 29 -8.35 -5.00 1.02
N LYS A 30 -8.86 -5.28 2.22
CA LYS A 30 -9.68 -6.48 2.48
C LYS A 30 -10.98 -6.49 1.65
N ILE A 31 -11.65 -5.33 1.54
CA ILE A 31 -12.87 -5.19 0.74
C ILE A 31 -12.56 -5.33 -0.75
N LEU A 32 -11.49 -4.68 -1.21
CA LEU A 32 -11.05 -4.79 -2.61
C LEU A 32 -10.66 -6.23 -2.97
N ALA A 33 -9.94 -6.93 -2.09
CA ALA A 33 -9.53 -8.32 -2.30
C ALA A 33 -10.76 -9.24 -2.39
N GLN A 34 -11.73 -9.08 -1.49
CA GLN A 34 -13.00 -9.81 -1.52
C GLN A 34 -13.79 -9.52 -2.80
N ALA A 35 -13.90 -8.26 -3.21
CA ALA A 35 -14.64 -7.87 -4.42
C ALA A 35 -14.01 -8.44 -5.71
N LEU A 36 -12.73 -8.77 -5.68
CA LEU A 36 -11.98 -9.33 -6.81
C LEU A 36 -11.76 -10.85 -6.69
N ASP A 37 -12.31 -11.48 -5.66
CA ASP A 37 -12.13 -12.92 -5.35
C ASP A 37 -10.65 -13.36 -5.31
N ILE A 38 -9.83 -12.57 -4.60
CA ILE A 38 -8.42 -12.86 -4.37
C ILE A 38 -8.07 -12.68 -2.89
N ASP A 39 -6.95 -13.27 -2.46
CA ASP A 39 -6.41 -12.99 -1.13
C ASP A 39 -5.71 -11.62 -1.05
N LEU A 40 -5.59 -11.09 0.17
CA LEU A 40 -5.01 -9.78 0.42
C LEU A 40 -3.53 -9.68 0.01
N ARG A 41 -2.75 -10.76 0.15
CA ARG A 41 -1.33 -10.77 -0.20
C ARG A 41 -1.16 -10.69 -1.72
N THR A 42 -2.00 -11.40 -2.47
CA THR A 42 -2.06 -11.28 -3.93
C THR A 42 -2.42 -9.87 -4.34
N LEU A 43 -3.44 -9.25 -3.74
CA LEU A 43 -3.80 -7.85 -4.01
C LEU A 43 -2.61 -6.91 -3.76
N GLN A 44 -1.98 -6.99 -2.58
CA GLN A 44 -0.83 -6.17 -2.22
C GLN A 44 0.33 -6.31 -3.23
N SER A 45 0.62 -7.54 -3.65
CA SER A 45 1.63 -7.79 -4.68
C SER A 45 1.27 -7.17 -6.02
N ARG A 46 -0.01 -7.22 -6.44
CA ARG A 46 -0.46 -6.61 -7.69
C ARG A 46 -0.41 -5.08 -7.64
N ILE A 47 -0.84 -4.47 -6.53
CA ILE A 47 -0.76 -3.02 -6.33
C ILE A 47 0.71 -2.55 -6.40
N SER A 48 1.63 -3.26 -5.74
CA SER A 48 3.07 -2.95 -5.82
C SER A 48 3.61 -3.04 -7.26
N SER A 49 3.21 -4.07 -8.01
CA SER A 49 3.57 -4.20 -9.42
C SER A 49 3.02 -3.06 -10.28
N LEU A 50 1.76 -2.66 -10.08
CA LEU A 50 1.13 -1.54 -10.78
C LEU A 50 1.83 -0.20 -10.48
N GLN A 51 2.18 0.07 -9.22
CA GLN A 51 2.94 1.25 -8.84
C GLN A 51 4.30 1.31 -9.53
N LYS A 52 5.02 0.17 -9.62
CA LYS A 52 6.28 0.06 -10.37
C LYS A 52 6.12 0.29 -11.87
N LYS A 53 4.93 0.05 -12.42
CA LYS A 53 4.55 0.36 -13.81
C LYS A 53 4.01 1.78 -13.98
N HIS A 54 4.24 2.65 -13.00
CA HIS A 54 3.82 4.06 -13.00
C HIS A 54 2.29 4.27 -12.95
N CYS A 55 1.52 3.31 -12.44
CA CYS A 55 0.14 3.58 -12.04
C CYS A 55 0.14 4.35 -10.72
N ALA A 56 -0.38 5.58 -10.74
CA ALA A 56 -0.58 6.39 -9.53
C ALA A 56 -1.69 5.78 -8.68
N ILE A 57 -1.33 4.83 -7.82
CA ILE A 57 -2.22 4.24 -6.83
C ILE A 57 -1.65 4.60 -5.47
N GLY A 58 -2.36 5.47 -4.74
CA GLY A 58 -2.00 5.85 -3.39
C GLY A 58 -2.27 4.73 -2.39
N THR A 59 -1.58 4.76 -1.25
CA THR A 59 -1.79 3.83 -0.14
C THR A 59 -1.95 4.62 1.15
N ILE A 60 -3.02 4.35 1.90
CA ILE A 60 -3.29 4.98 3.20
C ILE A 60 -3.17 3.93 4.29
N ASP A 61 -2.38 4.22 5.31
CA ASP A 61 -2.20 3.42 6.52
C ASP A 61 -1.92 1.93 6.23
N GLY A 62 -1.19 1.67 5.13
CA GLY A 62 -0.80 0.34 4.67
C GLY A 62 -1.91 -0.58 4.16
N LEU A 63 -3.17 -0.15 4.19
CA LEU A 63 -4.31 -1.03 3.88
C LEU A 63 -5.41 -0.37 3.03
N GLY A 64 -5.46 0.95 2.89
CA GLY A 64 -6.38 1.64 1.96
C GLY A 64 -5.72 1.92 0.62
N TYR A 65 -6.46 1.80 -0.49
CA TYR A 65 -5.97 2.10 -1.84
C TYR A 65 -6.89 3.09 -2.57
N PHE A 66 -6.30 4.01 -3.31
CA PHE A 66 -7.06 4.99 -4.10
C PHE A 66 -6.30 5.41 -5.36
N ILE A 67 -7.01 5.96 -6.34
CA ILE A 67 -6.42 6.69 -7.46
C ILE A 67 -6.57 8.18 -7.16
N PRO A 68 -5.47 8.97 -7.08
CA PRO A 68 -5.55 10.39 -6.78
C PRO A 68 -6.25 11.13 -7.93
N THR A 69 -7.01 12.17 -7.59
CA THR A 69 -7.68 13.05 -8.56
C THR A 69 -6.88 14.32 -8.86
N ASP A 70 -5.91 14.66 -8.01
CA ASP A 70 -5.03 15.81 -8.18
C ASP A 70 -3.62 15.56 -7.63
N GLU A 71 -2.75 16.56 -7.80
CA GLU A 71 -1.35 16.52 -7.36
C GLU A 71 -1.20 16.55 -5.84
N ALA A 72 -2.10 17.22 -5.12
CA ALA A 72 -2.05 17.34 -3.68
C ALA A 72 -2.34 15.99 -3.02
N GLU A 73 -3.38 15.28 -3.50
CA GLU A 73 -3.67 13.91 -3.06
C GLU A 73 -2.54 12.94 -3.40
N ARG A 74 -1.95 13.08 -4.59
CA ARG A 74 -0.79 12.26 -4.99
C ARG A 74 0.37 12.47 -4.02
N THR A 75 0.66 13.73 -3.70
CA THR A 75 1.74 14.11 -2.77
C THR A 75 1.46 13.57 -1.37
N ALA A 76 0.23 13.75 -0.85
CA ALA A 76 -0.17 13.20 0.45
C ALA A 76 -0.02 11.67 0.52
N GLY A 77 -0.37 10.96 -0.56
CA GLY A 77 -0.17 9.52 -0.67
C GLY A 77 1.30 9.09 -0.69
N ILE A 78 2.19 9.92 -1.27
CA ILE A 78 3.65 9.69 -1.23
C ILE A 78 4.20 9.92 0.17
N THR A 79 3.88 11.07 0.79
CA THR A 79 4.36 11.43 2.13
C THR A 79 4.01 10.36 3.16
N LYS A 80 2.75 9.91 3.21
CA LYS A 80 2.35 8.81 4.13
C LYS A 80 3.14 7.53 3.89
N LYS A 81 3.43 7.21 2.62
CA LYS A 81 4.18 6.00 2.27
C LYS A 81 5.64 6.09 2.70
N GLU A 82 6.26 7.27 2.58
CA GLU A 82 7.61 7.54 3.06
C GLU A 82 7.69 7.49 4.59
N GLU A 83 6.73 8.07 5.30
CA GLU A 83 6.60 7.99 6.77
C GLU A 83 6.49 6.54 7.23
N MET A 84 5.66 5.72 6.56
CA MET A 84 5.59 4.29 6.84
C MET A 84 6.92 3.58 6.60
N GLY A 85 7.60 3.89 5.49
CA GLY A 85 8.91 3.32 5.18
C GLY A 85 9.95 3.66 6.24
N PHE A 86 9.93 4.91 6.74
CA PHE A 86 10.77 5.36 7.83
C PHE A 86 10.48 4.60 9.13
N SER A 87 9.21 4.48 9.52
CA SER A 87 8.81 3.72 10.73
C SER A 87 9.26 2.25 10.67
N ILE A 88 9.16 1.60 9.50
CA ILE A 88 9.66 0.24 9.29
C ILE A 88 11.19 0.20 9.46
N HIS A 89 11.91 1.13 8.84
CA HIS A 89 13.36 1.20 8.95
C HIS A 89 13.83 1.43 10.40
N ASP A 90 13.13 2.28 11.13
CA ASP A 90 13.42 2.57 12.53
C ASP A 90 13.19 1.35 13.42
N ALA A 91 12.06 0.65 13.26
CA ALA A 91 11.78 -0.60 13.96
C ALA A 91 12.84 -1.69 13.69
N VAL A 92 13.26 -1.85 12.43
CA VAL A 92 14.34 -2.79 12.05
C VAL A 92 15.67 -2.37 12.68
N SER A 93 15.97 -1.06 12.70
CA SER A 93 17.19 -0.53 13.32
C SER A 93 17.20 -0.77 14.82
N GLY A 94 16.06 -0.59 15.50
CA GLY A 94 15.86 -0.93 16.90
C GLY A 94 16.12 -2.41 17.16
N TYR A 95 15.51 -3.31 16.38
CA TYR A 95 15.71 -4.75 16.49
C TYR A 95 17.17 -5.17 16.29
N ARG A 96 17.87 -4.56 15.31
CA ARG A 96 19.30 -4.83 15.08
C ARG A 96 20.22 -4.37 16.21
N ARG A 97 19.84 -3.31 16.91
CA ARG A 97 20.62 -2.73 18.02
C ARG A 97 20.23 -3.29 19.38
N ALA A 98 19.12 -4.02 19.47
CA ALA A 98 18.68 -4.64 20.71
C ALA A 98 19.75 -5.61 21.21
N ASP A 99 20.14 -5.41 22.47
CA ASP A 99 20.99 -6.36 23.19
C ASP A 99 20.22 -7.68 23.36
N LEU A 100 20.84 -8.84 23.18
CA LEU A 100 20.15 -10.12 23.30
C LEU A 100 19.63 -10.39 24.72
N GLU A 101 20.26 -9.79 25.73
CA GLU A 101 19.85 -9.87 27.14
C GLU A 101 18.79 -8.80 27.51
N TRP A 102 18.24 -8.07 26.54
CA TRP A 102 17.29 -6.97 26.81
C TRP A 102 16.09 -7.42 27.65
N LEU A 103 15.64 -8.66 27.46
CA LEU A 103 14.47 -9.20 28.15
C LEU A 103 14.78 -9.48 29.62
N ASP A 104 15.94 -10.06 29.92
CA ASP A 104 16.37 -10.34 31.29
C ASP A 104 16.53 -9.02 32.06
N LYS A 105 17.12 -8.00 31.42
CA LYS A 105 17.25 -6.63 31.97
C LYS A 105 15.92 -5.90 32.17
N MET A 106 14.85 -6.33 31.50
CA MET A 106 13.52 -5.73 31.62
C MET A 106 12.62 -6.43 32.65
N ILE A 107 12.90 -7.70 32.97
CA ILE A 107 12.07 -8.53 33.85
C ILE A 107 12.58 -8.50 35.31
N ASP A 108 13.84 -8.12 35.54
CA ASP A 108 14.40 -7.77 36.85
C ASP A 108 13.92 -6.39 37.37
#